data_AF-A0A3A5L1G0-F1
#
_entry.id   AF-A0A3A5L1G0-F1
#
_cell.length_a   1.000
_cell.length_b   1.000
_cell.length_c   1.000
_cell.angle_alpha   90.00
_cell.angle_beta   90.00
_cell.angle_gamma   90.00
#
_symmetry.space_group_name_H-M   'P 1'
#
loop_
_entity.id
_entity.type
_entity.pdbx_description
1 polymer ?
#
loop_
_entity_poly.entity_id
_entity_poly.type
_entity_poly.pdbx_seq_one_letter_code
_entity_poly.pdbx_strand_id
1 'polypeptide(L)' 'MKKILLMALWAWTVSAVAVEPPESAIVDQQYDQERCVQDLMNRCHEACKTAQADPDCVSRCQDNAKNECRQAGE' A
#
# COMPACT_ATOMS: atom_id res chain seq x y z
N MET A 1 -24.99 -17.04 37.73
CA MET A 1 -25.02 -16.95 36.25
C MET A 1 -25.39 -15.56 35.72
N LYS A 2 -26.22 -14.76 36.39
CA LYS A 2 -26.59 -13.38 35.95
C LYS A 2 -25.42 -12.38 35.91
N LYS A 3 -24.43 -12.53 36.80
CA LYS A 3 -23.25 -11.64 36.89
C LYS A 3 -22.25 -11.83 35.74
N ILE A 4 -22.11 -13.06 35.23
CA ILE A 4 -21.25 -13.36 34.08
C ILE A 4 -21.88 -12.82 32.79
N LEU A 5 -23.22 -12.90 32.69
CA LEU A 5 -23.98 -12.35 31.56
C LEU A 5 -23.87 -10.82 31.46
N LEU A 6 -23.72 -10.12 32.59
CA LEU A 6 -23.55 -8.66 32.64
C LEU A 6 -22.13 -8.21 32.24
N MET A 7 -21.09 -9.01 32.51
CA MET A 7 -19.71 -8.66 32.12
C MET A 7 -19.47 -8.87 30.62
N ALA A 8 -20.11 -9.85 29.98
CA ALA A 8 -20.01 -10.05 28.53
C ALA A 8 -20.62 -8.89 27.73
N LEU A 9 -21.63 -8.22 28.28
CA LEU A 9 -22.33 -7.10 27.62
C LEU A 9 -21.51 -5.80 27.57
N TRP A 10 -20.46 -5.67 28.38
CA TRP A 10 -19.62 -4.47 28.43
C TRP A 10 -18.47 -4.49 27.42
N ALA A 11 -18.19 -5.62 26.79
CA ALA A 11 -17.09 -5.75 25.83
C ALA A 11 -17.42 -5.22 24.42
N TRP A 12 -18.68 -4.85 24.15
CA TRP A 12 -19.15 -4.50 22.80
C TRP A 12 -19.26 -3.00 22.52
N THR A 13 -18.89 -2.12 23.46
CA THR A 13 -19.03 -0.67 23.29
C THR A 13 -17.80 0.04 22.75
N VAL A 14 -16.74 -0.68 22.35
CA VAL A 14 -15.58 -0.05 21.72
C VAL A 14 -15.88 0.17 20.24
N SER A 15 -16.60 1.25 19.94
CA SER A 15 -16.72 1.76 18.58
C SER A 15 -15.38 2.37 18.18
N ALA A 16 -14.65 1.70 17.28
CA ALA A 16 -13.50 2.30 16.63
C ALA A 16 -13.98 3.49 15.79
N VAL A 17 -13.59 4.70 16.16
CA VAL A 17 -13.80 5.89 15.32
C VAL A 17 -12.64 5.95 14.32
N ALA A 18 -12.97 5.89 13.02
CA ALA A 18 -12.00 6.17 11.98
C ALA A 18 -11.79 7.68 11.94
N VAL A 19 -10.67 8.14 12.51
CA VAL A 19 -10.22 9.53 12.35
C VAL A 19 -9.62 9.63 10.95
N GLU A 20 -10.10 10.61 10.17
CA GLU A 20 -9.54 10.90 8.86
C GLU A 20 -8.06 11.30 9.01
N PRO A 21 -7.16 10.74 8.19
CA PRO A 21 -5.75 11.13 8.23
C PRO A 21 -5.62 12.63 7.86
N PRO A 22 -4.68 13.36 8.49
CA PRO A 22 -4.42 14.75 8.13
C PRO A 22 -3.95 14.84 6.67
N GLU A 23 -4.25 15.95 5.99
CA GLU A 23 -3.85 16.16 4.59
C GLU A 23 -2.35 15.95 4.35
N SER A 24 -1.51 16.33 5.33
CA SER A 24 -0.06 16.10 5.26
C SER A 24 0.30 14.61 5.15
N ALA A 25 -0.40 13.73 5.85
CA ALA A 25 -0.18 12.29 5.77
C ALA A 25 -0.61 11.72 4.41
N ILE A 26 -1.64 12.30 3.78
CA ILE A 26 -2.09 11.91 2.43
C ILE A 26 -1.06 12.35 1.37
N VAL A 27 -0.45 13.52 1.55
CA VAL A 27 0.60 14.03 0.66
C VAL A 27 1.88 13.23 0.80
N ASP A 28 2.31 12.94 2.03
CA ASP A 28 3.50 12.13 2.29
C ASP A 28 3.35 10.73 1.69
N GLN A 29 2.18 10.11 1.83
CA GLN A 29 1.87 8.82 1.20
C GLN A 29 1.97 8.90 -0.33
N GLN A 30 1.38 9.91 -0.98
CA GLN A 30 1.52 10.04 -2.44
C GLN A 30 2.97 10.17 -2.88
N TYR A 31 3.77 10.92 -2.12
CA TYR A 31 5.18 11.10 -2.43
C TYR A 31 6.00 9.81 -2.24
N ASP A 32 5.74 9.05 -1.18
CA ASP A 32 6.38 7.77 -0.92
C ASP A 32 6.00 6.75 -2.01
N GLN A 33 4.74 6.71 -2.44
CA GLN A 33 4.28 5.91 -3.56
C GLN A 33 5.00 6.26 -4.88
N GLU A 34 5.07 7.55 -5.23
CA GLU A 34 5.72 8.00 -6.46
C GLU A 34 7.21 7.63 -6.47
N ARG A 35 7.88 7.84 -5.32
CA ARG A 35 9.30 7.46 -5.16
C ARG A 35 9.49 5.96 -5.28
N CYS A 36 8.66 5.15 -4.62
CA CYS A 36 8.72 3.70 -4.71
C CYS A 36 8.59 3.21 -6.16
N VAL A 37 7.61 3.73 -6.89
CA VAL A 37 7.40 3.39 -8.31
C VAL A 37 8.62 3.77 -9.14
N GLN A 38 9.17 4.97 -8.93
CA GLN A 38 10.35 5.43 -9.65
C GLN A 38 11.57 4.53 -9.41
N ASP A 39 11.82 4.13 -8.17
CA ASP A 39 12.97 3.29 -7.80
C ASP A 39 12.86 1.86 -8.36
N LEU A 40 11.65 1.31 -8.41
CA LEU A 40 11.39 0.02 -9.06
C LEU A 40 11.55 0.12 -10.58
N MET A 41 11.04 1.19 -11.19
CA MET A 41 11.18 1.42 -12.63
C MET A 41 12.64 1.59 -13.07
N ASN A 42 13.46 2.28 -12.28
CA ASN A 42 14.89 2.44 -12.56
C ASN A 42 15.60 1.08 -12.64
N ARG A 43 15.34 0.20 -11.67
CA ARG A 43 15.90 -1.15 -11.65
C ARG A 43 15.35 -2.02 -12.79
N CYS A 44 14.06 -1.90 -13.07
CA CYS A 44 13.46 -2.68 -14.13
C CYS A 44 13.95 -2.27 -15.52
N HIS A 45 14.11 -0.98 -15.81
CA HIS A 45 14.62 -0.55 -17.12
C HIS A 45 15.97 -1.19 -17.45
N GLU A 46 16.87 -1.32 -16.48
CA GLU A 46 18.12 -2.03 -16.67
C GLU A 46 17.92 -3.54 -16.91
N ALA A 47 17.01 -4.18 -16.18
CA ALA A 47 16.66 -5.58 -16.42
C ALA A 47 16.06 -5.79 -17.83
N CYS A 48 15.17 -4.91 -18.28
CA CYS A 48 14.54 -4.98 -19.60
C CYS A 48 15.53 -4.81 -20.75
N LYS A 49 16.59 -4.01 -20.59
CA LYS A 49 17.66 -3.91 -21.59
C LYS A 49 18.40 -5.24 -21.78
N THR A 50 18.49 -6.04 -20.71
CA THR A 50 19.16 -7.35 -20.74
C THR A 50 18.24 -8.50 -21.16
N ALA A 51 16.92 -8.33 -20.96
CA ALA A 51 15.92 -9.26 -21.44
C ALA A 51 15.80 -9.14 -22.98
N GLN A 52 15.96 -10.25 -23.70
CA GLN A 52 15.90 -10.32 -25.15
C GLN A 52 14.62 -9.69 -25.72
N ALA A 53 14.73 -8.44 -26.15
CA ALA A 53 13.75 -7.69 -26.96
C ALA A 53 12.28 -7.92 -26.59
N ASP A 54 11.97 -8.00 -25.30
CA ASP A 54 10.59 -8.05 -24.83
C ASP A 54 10.00 -6.63 -24.92
N PRO A 55 9.12 -6.35 -25.92
CA PRO A 55 8.60 -5.01 -26.15
C PRO A 55 7.71 -4.54 -25.00
N ASP A 56 7.16 -5.47 -24.21
CA ASP A 56 6.22 -5.19 -23.13
C ASP A 56 6.90 -5.18 -21.76
N CYS A 57 8.21 -5.39 -21.69
CA CYS A 57 8.95 -5.49 -20.43
C CYS A 57 8.75 -4.25 -19.55
N VAL A 58 8.91 -3.06 -20.16
CA VAL A 58 8.78 -1.78 -19.46
C VAL A 58 7.34 -1.56 -18.97
N SER A 59 6.36 -1.88 -19.81
CA SER A 59 4.93 -1.75 -19.49
C SER A 59 4.54 -2.63 -18.30
N ARG A 60 4.91 -3.92 -18.35
CA ARG A 60 4.65 -4.86 -17.25
C ARG A 60 5.33 -4.45 -15.96
N CYS A 61 6.52 -3.88 -16.05
CA CYS A 61 7.18 -3.35 -14.87
C CYS A 61 6.48 -2.15 -14.26
N GLN A 62 5.90 -1.27 -15.08
CA GLN A 62 5.15 -0.15 -14.56
C GLN A 62 3.91 -0.62 -13.80
N ASP A 63 3.19 -1.60 -14.33
CA ASP A 63 2.01 -2.16 -13.66
C ASP A 63 2.39 -2.91 -12.38
N ASN A 64 3.46 -3.69 -12.41
CA ASN A 64 3.97 -4.38 -11.22
C ASN A 64 4.45 -3.40 -10.16
N ALA A 65 5.23 -2.38 -10.52
CA ALA A 65 5.73 -1.39 -9.56
C ALA A 65 4.59 -0.65 -8.86
N LYS A 66 3.57 -0.20 -9.61
CA LYS A 66 2.38 0.42 -9.03
C LYS A 66 1.67 -0.52 -8.05
N ASN A 67 1.51 -1.79 -8.43
CA ASN A 67 0.81 -2.74 -7.58
C ASN A 67 1.63 -3.15 -6.35
N GLU A 68 2.95 -3.27 -6.46
CA GLU A 68 3.85 -3.57 -5.34
C GLU A 68 3.89 -2.43 -4.33
N CYS A 69 4.11 -1.19 -4.77
CA CYS A 69 4.13 -0.02 -3.88
C CYS A 69 2.79 0.16 -3.16
N ARG A 70 1.67 0.04 -3.87
CA ARG A 70 0.33 0.07 -3.28
C ARG A 70 0.11 -1.02 -2.24
N GLN A 71 0.64 -2.23 -2.45
CA GLN A 71 0.51 -3.34 -1.51
C GLN A 71 1.43 -3.18 -0.30
N ALA A 72 2.59 -2.52 -0.47
CA ALA A 72 3.50 -2.19 0.61
C ALA A 72 2.96 -1.07 1.51
N GLY A 73 1.97 -0.31 1.04
CA GLY A 73 1.39 0.82 1.76
C GLY A 73 2.16 2.12 1.57
N GLU A 74 3.03 2.18 0.55
CA GLU A 74 3.68 3.39 0.04
C GLU A 74 2.66 4.25 -0.68
#